data_AF-A0A352X060-F1
#
_entry.id   AF-A0A352X060-F1
#
_cell.length_a   1.000
_cell.length_b   1.000
_cell.length_c   1.000
_cell.angle_alpha   90.00
_cell.angle_beta   90.00
_cell.angle_gamma   90.00
#
_symmetry.space_group_name_H-M   'P 1'
#
loop_
_entity.id
_entity.type
_entity.pdbx_description
1 polymer ?
#
loop_
_entity_poly.entity_id
_entity_poly.type
_entity_poly.pdbx_seq_one_letter_code
_entity_poly.pdbx_strand_id
1 'polypeptide(L)'
;MAMSVTKWLMNKFKDINKERMNRHIEIIQQQSGKSKFYIKCSLMWNFLTQGTGYTDYFRGHFIDATNEEKKTFATAKRFYRLMAYLNDEEYIVVLGDKLIFDEVFRDYLKRDFINLRKSTPDDLREFLKDKTIVFAKETKGEGGHGISKCVVKEIKDVDAFYKQCKENGQFLIEDGIKQHPDLNQINPNVVNSFRVITLLNDKGEI
;
A
#
# COMPACT_ATOMS: atom_id res chain seq x y z
N MET A 1 9.54 -16.25 -7.86
CA MET A 1 10.91 -16.18 -7.32
C MET A 1 10.93 -15.16 -6.20
N ALA A 2 10.88 -15.62 -4.95
CA ALA A 2 11.15 -14.83 -3.76
C ALA A 2 12.38 -13.98 -4.01
N MET A 3 12.24 -12.66 -3.88
CA MET A 3 13.39 -11.79 -3.94
C MET A 3 14.35 -12.20 -2.83
N SER A 4 15.56 -12.62 -3.21
CA SER A 4 16.61 -12.87 -2.23
C SER A 4 16.80 -11.63 -1.36
N VAL A 5 17.10 -11.83 -0.08
CA VAL A 5 17.33 -10.72 0.89
C VAL A 5 18.35 -9.72 0.34
N THR A 6 19.34 -10.19 -0.43
CA THR A 6 20.35 -9.38 -1.10
C THR A 6 19.77 -8.51 -2.22
N LYS A 7 18.90 -9.07 -3.07
CA LYS A 7 18.18 -8.33 -4.13
C LYS A 7 17.25 -7.29 -3.51
N TRP A 8 16.61 -7.63 -2.39
CA TRP A 8 15.78 -6.71 -1.61
C TRP A 8 16.58 -5.53 -1.05
N LEU A 9 17.72 -5.78 -0.40
CA LEU A 9 18.60 -4.72 0.12
C LEU A 9 19.01 -3.75 -0.99
N MET A 10 19.41 -4.27 -2.15
CA MET A 10 19.80 -3.45 -3.31
C MET A 10 18.66 -2.60 -3.86
N ASN A 11 17.44 -3.15 -3.96
CA ASN A 11 16.28 -2.39 -4.41
C ASN A 11 15.90 -1.30 -3.40
N LYS A 12 15.94 -1.59 -2.09
CA LYS A 12 15.66 -0.59 -1.06
C LYS A 12 16.64 0.56 -1.05
N PHE A 13 17.92 0.33 -1.34
CA PHE A 13 18.88 1.43 -1.51
C PHE A 13 18.54 2.35 -2.68
N LYS A 14 18.01 1.80 -3.77
CA LYS A 14 17.56 2.58 -4.94
C LYS A 14 16.29 3.38 -4.64
N ASP A 15 15.39 2.82 -3.84
CA ASP A 15 14.09 3.41 -3.50
C ASP A 15 14.14 4.36 -2.28
N ILE A 16 15.33 4.70 -1.75
CA ILE A 16 15.43 5.62 -0.62
C ILE A 16 14.96 7.00 -1.04
N ASN A 17 13.87 7.46 -0.41
CA ASN A 17 13.48 8.87 -0.46
C ASN A 17 14.45 9.70 0.39
N LYS A 18 15.49 10.24 -0.27
CA LYS A 18 16.58 10.99 0.36
C LYS A 18 16.09 12.24 1.10
N GLU A 19 15.11 12.96 0.54
CA GLU A 19 14.53 14.13 1.19
C GLU A 19 13.88 13.77 2.52
N ARG A 20 13.01 12.75 2.52
CA ARG A 20 12.34 12.29 3.74
C ARG A 20 13.34 11.79 4.78
N MET A 21 14.36 11.04 4.35
CA MET A 21 15.44 10.59 5.23
C MET A 21 16.19 11.77 5.86
N ASN A 22 16.54 12.79 5.08
CA ASN A 22 17.23 13.98 5.60
C ASN A 22 16.36 14.74 6.62
N ARG A 23 15.05 14.88 6.37
CA ARG A 23 14.11 15.46 7.34
C ARG A 23 14.07 14.67 8.64
N HIS A 24 14.02 13.34 8.58
CA HIS A 24 14.09 12.50 9.79
C HIS A 24 15.41 12.72 10.55
N ILE A 25 16.55 12.76 9.86
CA ILE A 25 17.87 13.00 10.48
C ILE A 25 17.91 14.38 11.17
N GLU A 26 17.31 15.40 10.58
CA GLU A 26 17.21 16.74 11.18
C GLU A 26 16.40 16.74 12.46
N ILE A 27 15.25 16.07 12.46
CA ILE A 27 14.41 15.92 13.67
C ILE A 27 15.19 15.15 14.75
N ILE A 28 15.85 14.05 14.39
CA ILE A 28 16.67 13.27 15.34
C ILE A 28 17.80 14.12 15.92
N GLN A 29 18.47 14.92 15.08
CA GLN A 29 19.53 15.82 15.55
C GLN A 29 19.00 16.82 16.57
N GLN A 30 17.85 17.46 16.27
CA GLN A 30 17.23 18.42 17.17
C GLN A 30 16.82 17.79 18.51
N GLN A 31 16.35 16.54 18.49
CA GLN A 31 15.88 15.84 19.70
C GLN A 31 17.01 15.23 20.53
N SER A 32 18.02 14.63 19.89
CA SER A 32 19.09 13.87 20.57
C SER A 32 20.36 14.68 20.82
N GLY A 33 20.51 15.85 20.17
CA GLY A 33 21.74 16.65 20.19
C GLY A 33 22.91 16.04 19.42
N LYS A 34 22.76 14.84 18.85
CA LYS A 34 23.83 14.12 18.12
C LYS A 34 24.03 14.72 16.73
N SER A 35 25.27 14.72 16.25
CA SER A 35 25.58 15.28 14.92
C SER A 35 24.93 14.48 13.80
N LYS A 36 24.56 15.14 12.68
CA LYS A 36 24.00 14.46 11.49
C LYS A 36 24.91 13.33 10.99
N PHE A 37 26.23 13.50 11.09
CA PHE A 37 27.20 12.48 10.70
C PHE A 37 27.07 11.23 11.58
N TYR A 38 27.06 11.41 12.91
CA TYR A 38 26.87 10.29 13.85
C TYR A 38 25.55 9.56 13.59
N ILE A 39 24.46 10.30 13.38
CA ILE A 39 23.14 9.72 13.09
C ILE A 39 23.18 8.89 11.81
N LYS A 40 23.81 9.38 10.73
CA LYS A 40 23.97 8.64 9.47
C LYS A 40 24.79 7.35 9.65
N CYS A 41 25.90 7.42 10.38
CA CYS A 41 26.73 6.24 10.68
C CYS A 41 25.96 5.22 11.53
N SER A 42 25.25 5.67 12.56
CA SER A 42 24.42 4.81 13.40
C SER A 42 23.27 4.18 12.62
N LEU A 43 22.59 4.94 11.76
CA LEU A 43 21.56 4.42 10.86
C LEU A 43 22.11 3.32 9.96
N MET A 44 23.27 3.54 9.33
CA MET A 44 23.92 2.53 8.48
C MET A 44 24.32 1.28 9.28
N TRP A 45 24.86 1.46 10.48
CA TRP A 45 25.21 0.35 11.36
C TRP A 45 23.99 -0.50 11.75
N ASN A 46 22.88 0.15 12.14
CA ASN A 46 21.64 -0.54 12.50
C ASN A 46 20.90 -1.11 11.27
N PHE A 47 21.09 -0.55 10.09
CA PHE A 47 20.63 -1.14 8.84
C PHE A 47 21.36 -2.47 8.58
N LEU A 48 22.68 -2.51 8.74
CA LEU A 48 23.48 -3.72 8.50
C LEU A 48 23.25 -4.79 9.57
N THR A 49 23.20 -4.41 10.85
CA THR A 49 23.11 -5.36 11.98
C THR A 49 21.68 -5.77 12.31
N GLN A 50 20.73 -4.82 12.34
CA GLN A 50 19.34 -5.06 12.74
C GLN A 50 18.35 -5.06 11.56
N GLY A 51 18.78 -4.63 10.37
CA GLY A 51 17.93 -4.59 9.18
C GLY A 51 16.88 -3.48 9.21
N THR A 52 17.16 -2.38 9.91
CA THR A 52 16.26 -1.23 10.04
C THR A 52 16.22 -0.40 8.76
N GLY A 53 15.02 0.00 8.31
CA GLY A 53 14.90 1.12 7.36
C GLY A 53 15.07 2.46 8.07
N TYR A 54 15.31 3.54 7.31
CA TYR A 54 15.42 4.90 7.89
C TYR A 54 14.13 5.39 8.57
N THR A 55 12.98 4.83 8.19
CA THR A 55 11.70 5.11 8.85
C THR A 55 11.57 4.35 10.16
N ASP A 56 11.98 3.08 10.21
CA ASP A 56 11.97 2.28 11.45
C ASP A 56 12.94 2.87 12.48
N TYR A 57 14.13 3.25 12.02
CA TYR A 57 15.15 3.88 12.84
C TYR A 57 14.63 5.16 13.50
N PHE A 58 13.93 5.99 12.72
CA PHE A 58 13.32 7.23 13.19
C PHE A 58 12.18 6.95 14.18
N ARG A 59 11.18 6.14 13.79
CA ARG A 59 9.98 5.88 14.60
C ARG A 59 10.28 5.12 15.89
N GLY A 60 11.25 4.21 15.86
CA GLY A 60 11.65 3.43 17.03
C GLY A 60 12.72 4.10 17.90
N HIS A 61 13.05 5.38 17.64
CA HIS A 61 14.09 6.12 18.37
C HIS A 61 15.41 5.32 18.54
N PHE A 62 15.84 4.64 17.48
CA PHE A 62 16.99 3.71 17.50
C PHE A 62 18.32 4.36 17.89
N ILE A 63 18.41 5.68 17.76
CA ILE A 63 19.55 6.47 18.16
C ILE A 63 19.82 6.42 19.67
N ASP A 64 18.78 6.19 20.47
CA ASP A 64 18.83 6.17 21.94
C ASP A 64 18.54 4.77 22.52
N ALA A 65 17.98 3.85 21.72
CA ALA A 65 17.69 2.49 22.15
C ALA A 65 18.96 1.65 22.42
N THR A 66 18.91 0.82 23.44
CA THR A 66 19.91 -0.22 23.75
C THR A 66 19.88 -1.36 22.73
N ASN A 67 20.93 -2.19 22.72
CA ASN A 67 20.98 -3.34 21.82
C ASN A 67 19.88 -4.38 22.09
N GLU A 68 19.45 -4.54 23.35
CA GLU A 68 18.37 -5.48 23.68
C GLU A 68 17.00 -4.93 23.26
N GLU A 69 16.73 -3.65 23.49
CA GLU A 69 15.50 -3.01 22.99
C GLU A 69 15.43 -3.09 21.47
N LYS A 70 16.53 -2.79 20.76
CA LYS A 70 16.61 -2.90 19.30
C LYS A 70 16.20 -4.27 18.77
N LYS A 71 16.42 -5.34 19.55
CA LYS A 71 16.03 -6.70 19.18
C LYS A 71 14.54 -6.99 19.33
N THR A 72 13.74 -6.15 19.99
CA THR A 72 12.28 -6.37 20.11
C THR A 72 11.48 -5.73 18.97
N PHE A 73 12.09 -4.82 18.20
CA PHE A 73 11.40 -4.13 17.11
C PHE A 73 11.19 -5.02 15.86
N ALA A 74 10.04 -4.82 15.22
CA ALA A 74 9.75 -5.31 13.87
C ALA A 74 10.44 -4.41 12.83
N THR A 75 11.71 -4.68 12.54
CA THR A 75 12.48 -3.95 11.52
C THR A 75 12.05 -4.36 10.11
N ALA A 76 12.27 -3.50 9.11
CA ALA A 76 11.95 -3.78 7.71
C ALA A 76 12.45 -5.17 7.29
N LYS A 77 13.73 -5.51 7.51
CA LYS A 77 14.28 -6.82 7.15
C LYS A 77 13.53 -7.99 7.80
N ARG A 78 13.17 -7.86 9.08
CA ARG A 78 12.42 -8.89 9.82
C ARG A 78 10.99 -9.02 9.29
N PHE A 79 10.32 -7.90 9.04
CA PHE A 79 9.00 -7.87 8.45
C PHE A 79 8.97 -8.53 7.07
N TYR A 80 9.93 -8.24 6.18
CA TYR A 80 9.99 -8.88 4.87
C TYR A 80 10.31 -10.37 4.94
N ARG A 81 11.17 -10.80 5.88
CA ARG A 81 11.40 -12.23 6.12
C ARG A 81 10.12 -12.93 6.59
N LEU A 82 9.39 -12.30 7.49
CA LEU A 82 8.11 -12.82 7.97
C LEU A 82 7.09 -12.90 6.82
N MET A 83 6.97 -11.87 5.99
CA MET A 83 6.11 -11.88 4.82
C MET A 83 6.49 -12.99 3.82
N ALA A 84 7.78 -13.20 3.57
CA ALA A 84 8.25 -14.26 2.67
C ALA A 84 8.05 -15.67 3.25
N TYR A 85 8.03 -15.80 4.58
CA TYR A 85 7.79 -17.07 5.27
C TYR A 85 6.30 -17.42 5.33
N LEU A 86 5.44 -16.43 5.59
CA LEU A 86 4.01 -16.64 5.81
C LEU A 86 3.16 -16.63 4.55
N ASN A 87 3.62 -15.99 3.48
CA ASN A 87 2.83 -15.84 2.26
C ASN A 87 3.37 -16.76 1.16
N ASP A 88 2.47 -17.57 0.60
CA ASP A 88 2.74 -18.32 -0.61
C ASP A 88 2.99 -17.37 -1.79
N GLU A 89 4.05 -17.63 -2.55
CA GLU A 89 4.39 -16.85 -3.74
C GLU A 89 3.30 -16.90 -4.81
N GLU A 90 2.56 -18.01 -4.91
CA GLU A 90 1.50 -18.18 -5.91
C GLU A 90 0.36 -17.18 -5.72
N TYR A 91 0.02 -16.86 -4.46
CA TYR A 91 -1.05 -15.90 -4.13
C TYR A 91 -0.61 -14.44 -4.16
N ILE A 92 0.70 -14.14 -4.24
CA ILE A 92 1.19 -12.75 -4.31
C ILE A 92 0.59 -11.99 -5.50
N VAL A 93 0.46 -12.65 -6.65
CA VAL A 93 -0.13 -12.02 -7.85
C VAL A 93 -1.63 -11.76 -7.66
N VAL A 94 -2.34 -12.70 -7.04
CA VAL A 94 -3.78 -12.58 -6.77
C VAL A 94 -4.07 -11.40 -5.85
N LEU A 95 -3.30 -11.25 -4.78
CA LEU A 95 -3.48 -10.17 -3.80
C LEU A 95 -2.83 -8.84 -4.23
N GLY A 96 -1.83 -8.89 -5.11
CA GLY A 96 -1.03 -7.73 -5.51
C GLY A 96 -1.54 -6.93 -6.70
N ASP A 97 -2.42 -7.52 -7.54
CA ASP A 97 -3.10 -6.82 -8.62
C ASP A 97 -4.61 -6.73 -8.33
N LYS A 98 -5.11 -5.49 -8.16
CA LYS A 98 -6.50 -5.22 -7.77
C LYS A 98 -7.52 -5.79 -8.76
N LEU A 99 -7.19 -5.89 -10.06
CA LEU A 99 -8.10 -6.51 -11.02
C LEU A 99 -8.19 -8.02 -10.79
N ILE A 100 -7.07 -8.69 -10.58
CA ILE A 100 -7.06 -10.13 -10.33
C ILE A 100 -7.77 -10.42 -9.00
N PHE A 101 -7.48 -9.62 -7.97
CA PHE A 101 -8.19 -9.68 -6.70
C PHE A 101 -9.71 -9.54 -6.89
N ASP A 102 -10.15 -8.50 -7.59
CA ASP A 102 -11.57 -8.23 -7.77
C ASP A 102 -12.28 -9.33 -8.58
N GLU A 103 -11.60 -9.95 -9.55
CA GLU A 103 -12.13 -11.11 -10.28
C GLU A 103 -12.25 -12.35 -9.39
N VAL A 104 -11.22 -12.68 -8.61
CA VAL A 104 -11.21 -13.87 -7.74
C VAL A 104 -12.22 -13.77 -6.61
N PHE A 105 -12.38 -12.58 -6.03
CA PHE A 105 -13.25 -12.36 -4.87
C PHE A 105 -14.60 -11.72 -5.22
N ARG A 106 -14.98 -11.66 -6.51
CA ARG A 106 -16.16 -10.95 -7.02
C ARG A 106 -17.43 -11.16 -6.18
N ASP A 107 -17.72 -12.42 -5.82
CA ASP A 107 -18.93 -12.80 -5.08
C ASP A 107 -18.99 -12.21 -3.65
N TYR A 108 -17.83 -11.82 -3.11
CA TYR A 108 -17.67 -11.27 -1.76
C TYR A 108 -17.58 -9.74 -1.71
N LEU A 109 -17.25 -9.07 -2.83
CA LEU A 109 -17.01 -7.61 -2.84
C LEU A 109 -18.28 -6.78 -2.66
N LYS A 110 -19.42 -7.31 -3.11
CA LYS A 110 -20.74 -6.64 -3.08
C LYS A 110 -20.76 -5.26 -3.73
N ARG A 111 -19.86 -5.02 -4.68
CA ARG A 111 -19.78 -3.81 -5.51
C ARG A 111 -19.33 -4.20 -6.92
N ASP A 112 -19.80 -3.47 -7.92
CA ASP A 112 -19.41 -3.71 -9.30
C ASP A 112 -18.05 -3.08 -9.62
N PHE A 113 -17.38 -3.61 -10.63
CA PHE A 113 -16.16 -3.06 -11.19
C PHE A 113 -16.05 -3.36 -12.69
N ILE A 114 -15.26 -2.56 -13.40
CA ILE A 114 -14.99 -2.74 -14.82
C ILE A 114 -13.48 -2.64 -15.12
N ASN A 115 -13.02 -3.50 -16.03
CA ASN A 115 -11.63 -3.63 -16.45
C ASN A 115 -11.39 -2.96 -17.81
N LEU A 116 -10.84 -1.75 -17.81
CA LEU A 116 -10.60 -0.97 -19.03
C LEU A 116 -9.53 -1.56 -19.97
N ARG A 117 -8.82 -2.62 -19.57
CA ARG A 117 -7.95 -3.38 -20.48
C ARG A 117 -8.75 -4.21 -21.48
N LYS A 118 -9.96 -4.63 -21.11
CA LYS A 118 -10.83 -5.54 -21.89
C LYS A 118 -12.13 -4.89 -22.33
N SER A 119 -12.52 -3.78 -21.72
CA SER A 119 -13.75 -3.05 -21.99
C SER A 119 -13.59 -1.97 -23.04
N THR A 120 -14.70 -1.60 -23.68
CA THR A 120 -14.88 -0.50 -24.62
C THR A 120 -15.43 0.76 -23.93
N PRO A 121 -15.44 1.93 -24.60
CA PRO A 121 -16.14 3.11 -24.09
C PRO A 121 -17.64 2.86 -23.86
N ASP A 122 -18.31 2.04 -24.68
CA ASP A 122 -19.73 1.70 -24.50
C ASP A 122 -19.96 0.86 -23.24
N ASP A 123 -19.08 -0.09 -22.95
CA ASP A 123 -19.15 -0.87 -21.70
C ASP A 123 -18.99 0.05 -20.48
N LEU A 124 -18.11 1.06 -20.57
CA LEU A 124 -17.96 2.04 -19.50
C LEU A 124 -19.21 2.92 -19.37
N ARG A 125 -19.83 3.35 -20.47
CA ARG A 125 -21.10 4.09 -20.43
C ARG A 125 -22.16 3.28 -19.70
N GLU A 126 -22.30 2.00 -20.04
CA GLU A 126 -23.24 1.10 -19.38
C GLU A 126 -22.95 0.98 -17.89
N PHE A 127 -21.70 0.71 -17.53
CA PHE A 127 -21.25 0.58 -16.14
C PHE A 127 -21.57 1.82 -15.29
N LEU A 128 -21.53 3.02 -15.88
CA LEU A 128 -21.75 4.28 -15.15
C LEU A 128 -23.23 4.64 -14.95
N LYS A 129 -24.18 4.02 -15.66
CA LYS A 129 -25.58 4.47 -15.72
C LYS A 129 -26.27 4.56 -14.35
N ASP A 130 -25.97 3.64 -13.44
CA ASP A 130 -26.61 3.52 -12.13
C ASP A 130 -25.69 3.95 -10.97
N LYS A 131 -24.52 4.53 -11.30
CA LYS A 131 -23.47 4.86 -10.33
C LYS A 131 -23.46 6.36 -10.03
N THR A 132 -23.18 6.72 -8.78
CA THR A 132 -23.06 8.13 -8.35
C THR A 132 -21.61 8.55 -8.23
N ILE A 133 -20.79 7.69 -7.64
CA ILE A 133 -19.36 7.88 -7.43
C ILE A 133 -18.67 6.60 -7.86
N VAL A 134 -17.61 6.72 -8.63
CA VAL A 134 -16.71 5.62 -8.95
C VAL A 134 -15.28 5.99 -8.60
N PHE A 135 -14.43 4.98 -8.43
CA PHE A 135 -13.01 5.17 -8.18
C PHE A 135 -12.21 4.57 -9.33
N ALA A 136 -11.51 5.41 -10.08
CA ALA A 136 -10.54 4.99 -11.08
C ALA A 136 -9.19 4.73 -10.40
N LYS A 137 -8.59 3.57 -10.64
CA LYS A 137 -7.41 3.08 -9.90
C LYS A 137 -6.39 2.44 -10.81
N GLU A 138 -5.12 2.72 -10.54
CA GLU A 138 -4.03 1.84 -10.97
C GLU A 138 -4.19 0.45 -10.33
N THR A 139 -3.87 -0.59 -11.10
CA THR A 139 -4.13 -1.99 -10.68
C THR A 139 -3.14 -2.45 -9.62
N LYS A 140 -1.95 -1.86 -9.57
CA LYS A 140 -0.90 -2.13 -8.56
C LYS A 140 -0.65 -0.87 -7.73
N GLY A 141 0.05 -1.04 -6.61
CA GLY A 141 0.40 0.06 -5.71
C GLY A 141 -0.47 0.14 -4.46
N GLU A 142 -0.04 0.99 -3.54
CA GLU A 142 -0.50 1.07 -2.15
C GLU A 142 -0.66 2.53 -1.70
N GLY A 143 -1.21 2.74 -0.51
CA GLY A 143 -1.27 4.07 0.12
C GLY A 143 -2.20 5.08 -0.54
N GLY A 144 -3.10 4.64 -1.42
CA GLY A 144 -4.04 5.52 -2.13
C GLY A 144 -3.44 6.25 -3.33
N HIS A 145 -2.18 6.00 -3.66
CA HIS A 145 -1.56 6.53 -4.88
C HIS A 145 -2.24 5.95 -6.14
N GLY A 146 -2.35 6.76 -7.20
CA GLY A 146 -2.96 6.35 -8.47
C GLY A 146 -4.48 6.18 -8.42
N ILE A 147 -5.16 6.69 -7.38
CA ILE A 147 -6.61 6.61 -7.21
C ILE A 147 -7.26 7.98 -7.44
N SER A 148 -8.28 8.02 -8.30
CA SER A 148 -9.12 9.19 -8.53
C SER A 148 -10.56 8.88 -8.11
N LYS A 149 -11.13 9.73 -7.25
CA LYS A 149 -12.57 9.72 -6.98
C LYS A 149 -13.27 10.51 -8.09
N CYS A 150 -14.22 9.89 -8.78
CA CYS A 150 -14.93 10.47 -9.90
C CYS A 150 -16.42 10.55 -9.55
N VAL A 151 -17.00 11.76 -9.59
CA VAL A 151 -18.44 11.94 -9.45
C VAL A 151 -19.06 11.75 -10.83
N VAL A 152 -19.91 10.73 -11.00
CA VAL A 152 -20.37 10.29 -12.32
C VAL A 152 -21.09 11.40 -13.08
N LYS A 153 -21.93 12.19 -12.39
CA LYS A 153 -22.64 13.34 -12.99
C LYS A 153 -21.72 14.44 -13.54
N GLU A 154 -20.46 14.49 -13.12
CA GLU A 154 -19.47 15.48 -13.56
C GLU A 154 -18.71 15.00 -14.81
N ILE A 155 -18.86 13.72 -15.19
CA ILE A 155 -18.30 13.16 -16.40
C ILE A 155 -19.21 13.53 -17.58
N LYS A 156 -18.82 14.59 -18.30
CA LYS A 156 -19.59 15.10 -19.46
C LYS A 156 -19.35 14.30 -20.74
N ASP A 157 -18.17 13.70 -20.86
CA ASP A 157 -17.72 12.95 -22.03
C ASP A 157 -17.06 11.65 -21.54
N VAL A 158 -17.76 10.53 -21.76
CA VAL A 158 -17.31 9.21 -21.30
C VAL A 158 -16.13 8.70 -22.12
N ASP A 159 -16.03 9.05 -23.41
CA ASP A 159 -14.89 8.66 -24.25
C ASP A 159 -13.62 9.37 -23.81
N ALA A 160 -13.72 10.67 -23.54
CA ALA A 160 -12.61 11.46 -23.01
C ALA A 160 -12.17 10.92 -21.63
N PHE A 161 -13.13 10.61 -20.76
CA PHE A 161 -12.84 10.00 -19.45
C PHE A 161 -12.19 8.62 -19.58
N TYR A 162 -12.71 7.74 -20.45
CA TYR A 162 -12.12 6.43 -20.75
C TYR A 162 -10.67 6.56 -21.20
N LYS A 163 -10.38 7.49 -22.13
CA LYS A 163 -9.03 7.75 -22.64
C LYS A 163 -8.11 8.25 -21.52
N GLN A 164 -8.56 9.23 -20.74
CA GLN A 164 -7.81 9.79 -19.63
C GLN A 164 -7.45 8.72 -18.58
N CYS A 165 -8.40 7.85 -18.19
CA CYS A 165 -8.13 6.77 -17.27
C CYS A 165 -7.02 5.84 -17.80
N LYS A 166 -7.06 5.48 -19.08
CA LYS A 166 -6.02 4.62 -19.68
C LYS A 166 -4.66 5.31 -19.78
N GLU A 167 -4.62 6.59 -20.13
CA GLU A 167 -3.40 7.41 -20.14
C GLU A 167 -2.76 7.49 -18.75
N ASN A 168 -3.59 7.57 -17.70
CA ASN A 168 -3.15 7.57 -16.31
C ASN A 168 -2.84 6.17 -15.74
N GLY A 169 -2.97 5.10 -16.53
CA GLY A 169 -2.79 3.72 -16.05
C GLY A 169 -3.90 3.22 -15.11
N GLN A 170 -5.01 3.95 -15.00
CA GLN A 170 -6.15 3.66 -14.15
C GLN A 170 -7.10 2.66 -14.82
N PHE A 171 -6.66 1.41 -14.93
CA PHE A 171 -7.40 0.38 -15.67
C PHE A 171 -8.56 -0.26 -14.91
N LEU A 172 -8.70 0.02 -13.62
CA LEU A 172 -9.78 -0.48 -12.77
C LEU A 172 -10.70 0.69 -12.40
N ILE A 173 -11.98 0.58 -12.73
CA ILE A 173 -13.01 1.47 -12.20
C ILE A 173 -13.93 0.64 -11.30
N GLU A 174 -14.05 1.02 -10.04
CA GLU A 174 -14.91 0.38 -9.03
C GLU A 174 -16.04 1.30 -8.60
N ASP A 175 -17.22 0.73 -8.32
CA ASP A 175 -18.30 1.45 -7.65
C ASP A 175 -17.88 1.90 -6.23
N GLY A 176 -18.41 3.04 -5.81
CA GLY A 176 -18.21 3.55 -4.46
C GLY A 176 -18.81 2.63 -3.40
N ILE A 177 -18.06 2.38 -2.32
CA ILE A 177 -18.54 1.61 -1.19
C ILE A 177 -19.70 2.34 -0.51
N LYS A 178 -20.87 1.69 -0.44
CA LYS A 178 -22.03 2.15 0.32
C LYS A 178 -21.90 1.67 1.76
N GLN A 179 -21.60 2.59 2.67
CA GLN A 179 -21.40 2.28 4.08
C GLN A 179 -22.75 2.05 4.79
N HIS A 180 -22.78 1.08 5.73
CA HIS A 180 -23.94 0.80 6.55
C HIS A 180 -24.37 2.04 7.38
N PRO A 181 -25.68 2.32 7.54
CA PRO A 181 -26.16 3.47 8.32
C PRO A 181 -25.56 3.57 9.73
N ASP A 182 -25.39 2.45 10.43
CA ASP A 182 -24.81 2.44 11.78
C ASP A 182 -23.34 2.88 11.80
N LEU A 183 -22.56 2.53 10.77
CA LEU A 183 -21.18 2.98 10.67
C LEU A 183 -21.10 4.48 10.31
N ASN A 184 -22.08 4.99 9.54
CA ASN A 184 -22.19 6.42 9.25
C ASN A 184 -22.45 7.24 10.51
N GLN A 185 -23.05 6.67 11.56
CA GLN A 185 -23.19 7.35 12.85
C GLN A 185 -21.84 7.60 13.53
N ILE A 186 -20.83 6.76 13.26
CA ILE A 186 -19.47 6.93 13.79
C ILE A 186 -18.75 8.03 13.01
N ASN A 187 -18.67 7.90 11.68
CA ASN A 187 -18.11 8.93 10.81
C ASN A 187 -18.57 8.75 9.36
N PRO A 188 -19.48 9.59 8.85
CA PRO A 188 -20.02 9.44 7.49
C PRO A 188 -19.05 9.95 6.40
N ASN A 189 -17.97 10.62 6.78
CA ASN A 189 -17.04 11.25 5.84
C ASN A 189 -15.88 10.33 5.42
N VAL A 190 -15.77 9.14 6.02
CA VAL A 190 -14.72 8.16 5.73
C VAL A 190 -15.33 6.78 5.53
N VAL A 191 -14.62 5.90 4.83
CA VAL A 191 -14.95 4.48 4.82
C VAL A 191 -14.45 3.87 6.12
N ASN A 192 -15.36 3.60 7.05
CA ASN A 192 -15.06 2.86 8.27
C ASN A 192 -14.68 1.43 7.88
N SER A 193 -13.52 0.98 8.33
CA SER A 193 -12.96 -0.33 8.02
C SER A 193 -12.38 -0.98 9.26
N PHE A 194 -12.48 -2.30 9.33
CA PHE A 194 -11.75 -3.13 10.29
C PHE A 194 -10.68 -3.91 9.54
N ARG A 195 -9.56 -4.18 10.20
CA ARG A 195 -8.48 -4.99 9.63
C ARG A 195 -8.36 -6.27 10.44
N VAL A 196 -8.59 -7.40 9.77
CA VAL A 196 -8.35 -8.72 10.33
C VAL A 196 -7.00 -9.21 9.85
N ILE A 197 -6.19 -9.75 10.76
CA ILE A 197 -4.90 -10.37 10.44
C ILE A 197 -5.04 -11.84 10.79
N THR A 198 -4.83 -12.70 9.80
CA THR A 198 -4.84 -14.16 9.95
C THR A 198 -3.46 -14.71 9.68
N LEU A 199 -3.09 -15.76 10.39
CA LEU A 199 -1.86 -16.52 10.19
C LEU A 199 -2.26 -17.97 9.99
N LEU A 200 -1.72 -18.63 8.97
CA LEU A 200 -1.93 -20.06 8.79
C LEU A 200 -0.85 -20.82 9.56
N ASN A 201 -1.25 -21.87 10.28
CA ASN A 201 -0.30 -22.84 10.83
C ASN A 201 0.22 -23.77 9.71
N ASP A 202 1.15 -24.66 10.04
CA ASP A 202 1.77 -25.59 9.07
C ASP A 202 0.76 -26.58 8.43
N LYS A 203 -0.47 -26.66 8.95
CA LYS A 203 -1.58 -27.47 8.41
C LYS A 203 -2.55 -26.66 7.55
N GLY A 204 -2.34 -25.35 7.40
CA GLY A 204 -3.22 -24.45 6.66
C GLY A 204 -4.45 -23.97 7.44
N GLU A 205 -4.45 -24.04 8.77
CA GLU A 205 -5.54 -23.59 9.63
C GLU A 205 -5.25 -22.16 10.15
N ILE A 206 -6.29 -21.31 10.26
CA ILE A 206 -6.22 -19.94 10.80
C ILE A 206 -6.11 -19.95 12.33
#